data_AF-C0BZ87-F1
#
_entry.id   AF-C0BZ87-F1
#
_cell.length_a   1.000
_cell.length_b   1.000
_cell.length_c   1.000
_cell.angle_alpha   90.00
_cell.angle_beta   90.00
_cell.angle_gamma   90.00
#
_symmetry.space_group_name_H-M   'P 1'
#
loop_
_entity.id
_entity.type
_entity.pdbx_description
1 polymer ?
#
loop_
_entity_poly.entity_id
_entity_poly.type
_entity_poly.pdbx_seq_one_letter_code
_entity_poly.pdbx_strand_id
1 'polypeptide(L)'
;MLYLVTGGSGSGKSAFAEDLICRLHAENNGQKPGRLFYIAAMMPFGAETRQKIRRHRTMRRDKGFETVECYTAIETPAKEGGPVYEAAVQGADAYVLLECMSNLTANEMYAPEGAGPDTVDAVLRGIEILYSRCRVLVVVTNDVFGEGEAGTGGMKEYRETLGEINRRLAKMAGQVTEVVCGIPAAVKSSTAEKEEGAHMKVITGGACQGKTAYAERVFGVKRWMDGGSCGFDDIYTCKAVRHFERLVRRMMEAGVSTEALAREIAVRNPDIVITVNEIGCGLVPVDEFERACREQTGRICTQLARAAGRVDRVICGIGVTLKGGDR
;
A
#
# COMPACT_ATOMS: atom_id res chain seq x y z
N MET A 1 3.10 -1.56 21.24
CA MET A 1 3.66 -2.41 20.15
C MET A 1 3.65 -1.63 18.84
N LEU A 2 4.73 -1.72 18.04
CA LEU A 2 4.87 -1.01 16.76
C LEU A 2 4.71 -1.99 15.59
N TYR A 3 3.83 -1.65 14.65
CA TYR A 3 3.60 -2.34 13.39
C TYR A 3 4.00 -1.43 12.24
N LEU A 4 4.79 -1.95 11.30
CA LEU A 4 5.13 -1.24 10.06
C LEU A 4 4.43 -1.92 8.89
N VAL A 5 3.63 -1.15 8.15
CA VAL A 5 2.93 -1.60 6.94
C VAL A 5 3.55 -0.90 5.74
N THR A 6 4.04 -1.67 4.77
CA THR A 6 4.64 -1.16 3.53
C THR A 6 3.91 -1.71 2.30
N GLY A 7 4.09 -1.07 1.15
CA GLY A 7 3.55 -1.55 -0.13
C GLY A 7 3.47 -0.44 -1.19
N GLY A 8 3.30 -0.85 -2.44
CA GLY A 8 3.17 0.06 -3.58
C GLY A 8 1.93 0.97 -3.51
N SER A 9 1.85 1.95 -4.42
CA SER A 9 0.64 2.76 -4.61
C SER A 9 -0.54 1.88 -5.01
N GLY A 10 -1.71 2.13 -4.41
CA GLY A 10 -2.93 1.36 -4.68
C GLY A 10 -2.89 -0.10 -4.21
N SER A 11 -1.86 -0.54 -3.47
CA SER A 11 -1.71 -1.93 -3.06
C SER A 11 -2.66 -2.40 -1.95
N GLY A 12 -3.51 -1.52 -1.39
CA GLY A 12 -4.42 -1.85 -0.29
C GLY A 12 -3.84 -1.67 1.12
N LYS A 13 -2.59 -1.18 1.25
CA LYS A 13 -1.92 -1.00 2.56
C LYS A 13 -2.69 -0.15 3.58
N SER A 14 -3.36 0.91 3.15
CA SER A 14 -4.16 1.78 4.03
C SER A 14 -5.35 1.03 4.64
N ALA A 15 -6.10 0.30 3.80
CA ALA A 15 -7.23 -0.51 4.26
C ALA A 15 -6.76 -1.61 5.23
N PHE A 16 -5.68 -2.31 4.90
CA PHE A 16 -5.09 -3.30 5.79
C PHE A 16 -4.65 -2.70 7.13
N ALA A 17 -3.99 -1.54 7.12
CA ALA A 17 -3.51 -0.89 8.34
C ALA A 17 -4.66 -0.40 9.24
N GLU A 18 -5.74 0.13 8.63
CA GLU A 18 -6.97 0.47 9.33
C GLU A 18 -7.63 -0.78 9.96
N ASP A 19 -7.77 -1.87 9.20
CA ASP A 19 -8.41 -3.09 9.71
C ASP A 19 -7.55 -3.76 10.79
N LEU A 20 -6.23 -3.74 10.66
CA LEU A 20 -5.29 -4.21 11.67
C LEU A 20 -5.45 -3.45 12.99
N ILE A 21 -5.44 -2.12 12.96
CA ILE A 21 -5.54 -1.33 14.19
C ILE A 21 -6.92 -1.44 14.83
N CYS A 22 -8.00 -1.53 14.03
CA CYS A 22 -9.34 -1.77 14.54
C CYS A 22 -9.47 -3.14 15.22
N ARG A 23 -8.86 -4.21 14.68
CA ARG A 23 -8.84 -5.53 15.34
C ARG A 23 -8.09 -5.47 16.67
N LEU A 24 -6.89 -4.90 16.68
CA LEU A 24 -6.09 -4.72 17.89
C LEU A 24 -6.82 -3.87 18.94
N HIS A 25 -7.57 -2.86 18.50
CA HIS A 25 -8.40 -2.01 19.37
C HIS A 25 -9.59 -2.78 19.97
N ALA A 26 -10.19 -3.69 19.22
CA ALA A 26 -11.30 -4.53 19.68
C ALA A 26 -10.86 -5.65 20.63
N GLU A 27 -9.62 -6.14 20.54
CA GLU A 27 -9.05 -7.22 21.37
C GLU A 27 -8.81 -6.83 22.86
N ASN A 28 -9.42 -5.74 23.33
CA ASN A 28 -9.16 -5.11 24.63
C ASN A 28 -9.79 -5.80 25.87
N ASN A 29 -10.13 -7.10 25.80
CA ASN A 29 -10.52 -7.97 26.94
C ASN A 29 -11.50 -7.35 27.97
N GLY A 30 -12.51 -6.60 27.51
CA GLY A 30 -13.54 -6.02 28.39
C GLY A 30 -13.11 -4.79 29.20
N GLN A 31 -11.93 -4.22 28.95
CA GLN A 31 -11.55 -2.90 29.45
C GLN A 31 -12.19 -1.79 28.60
N LYS A 32 -12.27 -0.57 29.17
CA LYS A 32 -12.78 0.60 28.43
C LYS A 32 -11.95 0.77 27.14
N PRO A 33 -12.57 0.85 25.97
CA PRO A 33 -11.82 0.95 24.72
C PRO A 33 -11.04 2.27 24.72
N GLY A 34 -9.74 2.17 24.46
CA GLY A 34 -8.88 3.32 24.29
C GLY A 34 -9.29 4.20 23.11
N ARG A 35 -8.71 5.38 22.99
CA ARG A 35 -8.97 6.30 21.87
C ARG A 35 -8.22 5.83 20.63
N LEU A 36 -8.86 5.92 19.47
CA LEU A 36 -8.30 5.50 18.19
C LEU A 36 -7.99 6.75 17.35
N PHE A 37 -6.73 6.98 17.02
CA PHE A 37 -6.26 8.15 16.31
C PHE A 37 -5.75 7.81 14.91
N TYR A 38 -6.03 8.70 13.97
CA TYR A 38 -5.44 8.70 12.63
C TYR A 38 -4.63 9.98 12.45
N ILE A 39 -3.30 9.86 12.34
CA ILE A 39 -2.40 10.95 11.97
C ILE A 39 -2.27 11.00 10.46
N ALA A 40 -2.82 12.06 9.84
CA ALA A 40 -2.81 12.27 8.39
C ALA A 40 -1.67 13.22 8.01
N ALA A 41 -0.65 12.69 7.33
CA ALA A 41 0.51 13.45 6.86
C ALA A 41 0.38 13.98 5.42
N MET A 42 -0.73 13.66 4.73
CA MET A 42 -0.96 14.12 3.36
C MET A 42 -1.51 15.55 3.34
N MET A 43 -0.71 16.50 2.84
CA MET A 43 -1.12 17.90 2.68
C MET A 43 -2.17 18.06 1.55
N PRO A 44 -3.23 18.86 1.72
CA PRO A 44 -4.36 18.98 0.78
C PRO A 44 -4.09 19.85 -0.47
N PHE A 45 -2.92 19.72 -1.08
CA PHE A 45 -2.52 20.48 -2.27
C PHE A 45 -3.00 19.81 -3.58
N GLY A 46 -3.73 20.57 -4.40
CA GLY A 46 -4.25 20.10 -5.69
C GLY A 46 -5.58 19.33 -5.60
N ALA A 47 -6.29 19.23 -6.73
CA ALA A 47 -7.58 18.55 -6.80
C ALA A 47 -7.46 17.04 -6.59
N GLU A 48 -6.44 16.42 -7.19
CA GLU A 48 -6.10 15.00 -7.07
C GLU A 48 -5.95 14.59 -5.58
N THR A 49 -5.10 15.29 -4.84
CA THR A 49 -4.84 15.02 -3.43
C THR A 49 -6.09 15.22 -2.57
N ARG A 50 -6.88 16.26 -2.83
CA ARG A 50 -8.15 16.47 -2.11
C ARG A 50 -9.13 15.33 -2.35
N GLN A 51 -9.18 14.77 -3.56
CA GLN A 51 -9.98 13.59 -3.85
C GLN A 51 -9.49 12.35 -3.08
N LYS A 52 -8.17 12.14 -2.99
CA LYS A 52 -7.56 11.07 -2.19
C LYS A 52 -7.91 11.20 -0.70
N ILE A 53 -7.75 12.40 -0.14
CA ILE A 53 -8.11 12.69 1.26
C ILE A 53 -9.59 12.41 1.51
N ARG A 54 -10.49 12.86 0.60
CA ARG A 54 -11.93 12.55 0.69
C ARG A 54 -12.18 11.05 0.73
N ARG A 55 -11.53 10.29 -0.14
CA ARG A 55 -11.69 8.83 -0.19
C ARG A 55 -11.21 8.15 1.11
N HIS A 56 -10.06 8.56 1.66
CA HIS A 56 -9.56 8.02 2.93
C HIS A 56 -10.51 8.36 4.09
N ARG A 57 -11.04 9.60 4.12
CA ARG A 57 -12.05 9.99 5.10
C ARG A 57 -13.33 9.14 4.98
N THR A 58 -13.79 8.86 3.75
CA THR A 58 -14.94 7.97 3.52
C THR A 58 -14.66 6.54 4.01
N MET A 59 -13.49 5.98 3.71
CA MET A 59 -13.11 4.60 4.11
C MET A 59 -13.18 4.38 5.63
N ARG A 60 -12.92 5.43 6.41
CA ARG A 60 -12.80 5.34 7.87
C ARG A 60 -13.94 6.00 8.66
N ARG A 61 -14.98 6.52 7.97
CA ARG A 61 -16.07 7.32 8.57
C ARG A 61 -16.69 6.66 9.81
N ASP A 62 -16.85 5.35 9.78
CA ASP A 62 -17.56 4.58 10.82
C ASP A 62 -16.61 3.70 11.65
N LYS A 63 -15.30 3.92 11.52
CA LYS A 63 -14.26 3.14 12.24
C LYS A 63 -13.86 3.75 13.59
N GLY A 64 -14.42 4.89 13.97
CA GLY A 64 -14.17 5.54 15.27
C GLY A 64 -12.86 6.31 15.38
N PHE A 65 -12.20 6.63 14.27
CA PHE A 65 -10.96 7.40 14.27
C PHE A 65 -11.17 8.88 14.61
N GLU A 66 -10.39 9.37 15.55
CA GLU A 66 -10.11 10.79 15.72
C GLU A 66 -8.98 11.20 14.77
N THR A 67 -9.27 12.07 13.81
CA THR A 67 -8.27 12.51 12.82
C THR A 67 -7.45 13.68 13.36
N VAL A 68 -6.13 13.56 13.25
CA VAL A 68 -5.18 14.66 13.47
C VAL A 68 -4.39 14.90 12.19
N GLU A 69 -4.49 16.10 11.66
CA GLU A 69 -3.69 16.54 10.52
C GLU A 69 -2.32 17.01 11.04
N CYS A 70 -1.25 16.33 10.64
CA CYS A 70 0.11 16.62 11.09
C CYS A 70 1.05 16.32 9.92
N TYR A 71 1.54 17.40 9.29
CA TYR A 71 2.28 17.32 8.04
C TYR A 71 3.79 17.34 8.24
N THR A 72 4.27 18.00 9.30
CA THR A 72 5.68 18.10 9.74
C THR A 72 5.73 18.13 11.27
N ALA A 73 6.95 18.13 11.82
CA ALA A 73 7.29 18.27 13.23
C ALA A 73 6.54 17.28 14.14
N ILE A 74 6.49 16.00 13.76
CA ILE A 74 5.77 14.97 14.54
C ILE A 74 6.41 14.72 15.92
N GLU A 75 7.61 15.23 16.19
CA GLU A 75 8.19 15.26 17.54
C GLU A 75 7.62 16.39 18.42
N THR A 76 7.08 17.44 17.80
CA THR A 76 6.53 18.59 18.51
C THR A 76 5.04 18.36 18.66
N PRO A 77 4.51 18.21 19.90
CA PRO A 77 3.07 18.33 20.10
C PRO A 77 2.65 19.65 19.44
N ALA A 78 1.70 19.62 18.50
CA ALA A 78 1.19 20.86 17.90
C ALA A 78 1.00 21.87 19.05
N LYS A 79 1.49 23.10 18.88
CA LYS A 79 1.68 24.12 19.95
C LYS A 79 0.43 24.44 20.80
N GLU A 80 -0.68 23.76 20.57
CA GLU A 80 -1.97 23.86 21.27
C GLU A 80 -2.61 22.48 21.52
N GLY A 81 -1.85 21.46 21.94
CA GLY A 81 -2.48 20.25 22.47
C GLY A 81 -3.26 19.43 21.43
N GLY A 82 -2.61 19.08 20.31
CA GLY A 82 -3.21 18.15 19.34
C GLY A 82 -3.70 16.87 20.05
N PRO A 83 -4.92 16.37 19.77
CA PRO A 83 -5.59 15.38 20.62
C PRO A 83 -4.85 14.04 20.71
N VAL A 84 -4.00 13.71 19.74
CA VAL A 84 -3.06 12.56 19.81
C VAL A 84 -2.10 12.72 20.98
N TYR A 85 -1.42 13.87 21.12
CA TYR A 85 -0.41 14.05 22.16
C TYR A 85 -1.05 14.24 23.53
N GLU A 86 -2.20 14.91 23.62
CA GLU A 86 -2.92 15.04 24.90
C GLU A 86 -3.45 13.70 25.40
N ALA A 87 -4.06 12.90 24.53
CA ALA A 87 -4.55 11.56 24.88
C ALA A 87 -3.42 10.57 25.18
N ALA A 88 -2.32 10.67 24.43
CA ALA A 88 -1.16 9.82 24.61
C ALA A 88 -0.36 10.19 25.90
N VAL A 89 -0.57 11.40 26.46
CA VAL A 89 0.02 11.84 27.74
C VAL A 89 -0.77 11.35 28.97
N GLN A 90 -2.05 10.98 28.84
CA GLN A 90 -2.89 10.54 29.97
C GLN A 90 -2.91 9.02 30.24
N GLY A 91 -1.93 8.28 29.72
CA GLY A 91 -1.67 6.91 30.17
C GLY A 91 -2.49 5.81 29.45
N ALA A 92 -1.74 4.99 28.70
CA ALA A 92 -2.00 3.59 28.34
C ALA A 92 -3.11 3.22 27.33
N ASP A 93 -4.08 4.09 27.02
CA ASP A 93 -5.23 3.68 26.20
C ASP A 93 -5.36 4.46 24.87
N ALA A 94 -4.27 4.56 24.10
CA ALA A 94 -4.30 5.14 22.75
C ALA A 94 -3.82 4.14 21.69
N TYR A 95 -4.52 4.11 20.56
CA TYR A 95 -4.21 3.35 19.35
C TYR A 95 -3.98 4.36 18.23
N VAL A 96 -2.78 4.38 17.65
CA VAL A 96 -2.39 5.41 16.69
C VAL A 96 -2.05 4.78 15.35
N LEU A 97 -2.71 5.24 14.29
CA LEU A 97 -2.36 4.94 12.89
C LEU A 97 -1.74 6.19 12.25
N LEU A 98 -0.49 6.11 11.82
CA LEU A 98 0.20 7.17 11.09
C LEU A 98 0.24 6.85 9.60
N GLU A 99 -0.37 7.72 8.79
CA GLU A 99 -0.40 7.56 7.33
C GLU A 99 -0.11 8.90 6.59
N CYS A 100 0.97 9.02 5.82
CA CYS A 100 2.03 8.04 5.63
C CYS A 100 3.43 8.65 5.76
N MET A 101 4.39 7.77 6.08
CA MET A 101 5.79 8.12 6.22
C MET A 101 6.38 8.74 4.95
N SER A 102 5.98 8.28 3.77
CA SER A 102 6.50 8.82 2.52
C SER A 102 6.11 10.30 2.32
N ASN A 103 4.91 10.70 2.76
CA ASN A 103 4.49 12.10 2.72
C ASN A 103 5.17 12.91 3.83
N LEU A 104 5.20 12.38 5.05
CA LEU A 104 5.86 13.05 6.18
C LEU A 104 7.33 13.32 5.87
N THR A 105 8.08 12.33 5.36
CA THR A 105 9.46 12.51 4.94
C THR A 105 9.61 13.57 3.85
N ALA A 106 8.73 13.59 2.85
CA ALA A 106 8.77 14.63 1.81
C ALA A 106 8.50 16.02 2.38
N ASN A 107 7.52 16.15 3.28
CA ASN A 107 7.18 17.41 3.91
C ASN A 107 8.34 17.91 4.78
N GLU A 108 8.97 17.04 5.58
CA GLU A 108 10.13 17.40 6.40
C GLU A 108 11.32 17.85 5.57
N MET A 109 11.57 17.20 4.42
CA MET A 109 12.71 17.55 3.57
C MET A 109 12.51 18.88 2.82
N TYR A 110 11.28 19.17 2.40
CA TYR A 110 11.03 20.20 1.37
C TYR A 110 10.14 21.36 1.82
N ALA A 111 9.35 21.22 2.88
CA ALA A 111 8.55 22.33 3.38
C ALA A 111 9.45 23.37 4.08
N PRO A 112 9.12 24.68 4.00
CA PRO A 112 9.87 25.72 4.71
C PRO A 112 9.98 25.48 6.22
N GLU A 113 8.94 24.91 6.81
CA GLU A 113 8.82 24.53 8.22
C GLU A 113 9.29 23.10 8.54
N GLY A 114 9.82 22.37 7.55
CA GLY A 114 10.35 21.02 7.73
C GLY A 114 11.75 20.99 8.34
N ALA A 115 12.15 19.83 8.83
CA ALA A 115 13.47 19.60 9.43
C ALA A 115 14.65 19.67 8.43
N GLY A 116 14.39 19.63 7.11
CA GLY A 116 15.42 19.71 6.07
C GLY A 116 16.49 18.61 6.25
N PRO A 117 17.78 18.96 6.41
CA PRO A 117 18.86 17.98 6.62
C PRO A 117 18.65 17.05 7.82
N ASP A 118 17.91 17.49 8.85
CA ASP A 118 17.68 16.74 10.08
C ASP A 118 16.45 15.81 9.99
N THR A 119 15.87 15.64 8.80
CA THR A 119 14.62 14.88 8.58
C THR A 119 14.63 13.49 9.22
N VAL A 120 15.72 12.73 9.06
CA VAL A 120 15.81 11.37 9.61
C VAL A 120 15.62 11.39 11.11
N ASP A 121 16.34 12.26 11.81
CA ASP A 121 16.33 12.29 13.26
C ASP A 121 15.03 12.92 13.81
N ALA A 122 14.49 13.95 13.15
CA ALA A 122 13.20 14.56 13.49
C ALA A 122 12.06 13.53 13.46
N VAL A 123 11.95 12.83 12.32
CA VAL A 123 10.95 11.77 12.13
C VAL A 123 11.08 10.67 13.18
N LEU A 124 12.28 10.15 13.39
CA LEU A 124 12.48 9.02 14.31
C LEU A 124 12.19 9.41 15.76
N ARG A 125 12.62 10.60 16.19
CA ARG A 125 12.28 11.13 17.52
C ARG A 125 10.77 11.22 17.70
N GLY A 126 10.05 11.72 16.70
CA GLY A 126 8.60 11.82 16.79
C GLY A 126 7.90 10.46 16.81
N ILE A 127 8.40 9.47 16.07
CA ILE A 127 7.91 8.09 16.15
C ILE A 127 8.20 7.48 17.53
N GLU A 128 9.38 7.69 18.10
CA GLU A 128 9.73 7.23 19.46
C GLU A 128 8.81 7.86 20.51
N ILE A 129 8.51 9.15 20.39
CA ILE A 129 7.56 9.85 21.25
C ILE A 129 6.16 9.22 21.13
N LEU A 130 5.65 9.03 19.92
CA LEU A 130 4.35 8.38 19.71
C LEU A 130 4.35 6.95 20.27
N TYR A 131 5.39 6.18 19.99
CA TYR A 131 5.54 4.80 20.44
C TYR A 131 5.55 4.68 21.97
N SER A 132 6.21 5.61 22.67
CA SER A 132 6.25 5.64 24.13
C SER A 132 4.92 6.02 24.78
N ARG A 133 4.00 6.61 24.01
CA ARG A 133 2.75 7.21 24.52
C ARG A 133 1.48 6.49 24.06
N CYS A 134 1.59 5.45 23.24
CA CYS A 134 0.43 4.67 22.79
C CYS A 134 0.61 3.17 23.04
N ARG A 135 -0.52 2.47 23.14
CA ARG A 135 -0.53 1.01 23.29
C ARG A 135 -0.15 0.32 21.99
N VAL A 136 -0.69 0.81 20.89
CA VAL A 136 -0.41 0.33 19.53
C VAL A 136 -0.10 1.50 18.64
N LEU A 137 1.02 1.40 17.92
CA LEU A 137 1.38 2.29 16.82
C LEU A 137 1.43 1.48 15.54
N VAL A 138 0.62 1.85 14.55
CA VAL A 138 0.69 1.33 13.18
C VAL A 138 1.21 2.44 12.29
N VAL A 139 2.31 2.20 11.59
CA VAL A 139 2.95 3.17 10.69
C VAL A 139 2.86 2.65 9.27
N VAL A 140 2.31 3.48 8.36
CA VAL A 140 2.19 3.15 6.94
C VAL A 140 3.28 3.88 6.14
N THR A 141 4.01 3.14 5.32
CA THR A 141 5.03 3.67 4.40
C THR A 141 4.83 3.11 2.99
N ASN A 142 5.44 3.77 1.99
CA ASN A 142 5.39 3.33 0.60
C ASN A 142 6.69 2.63 0.21
N ASP A 143 6.60 1.60 -0.62
CA ASP A 143 7.75 1.05 -1.31
C ASP A 143 8.09 1.92 -2.53
N VAL A 144 9.06 2.83 -2.34
CA VAL A 144 9.58 3.71 -3.39
C VAL A 144 10.87 3.17 -4.02
N PHE A 145 11.26 1.93 -3.69
CA PHE A 145 12.57 1.37 -4.05
C PHE A 145 12.54 0.51 -5.33
N GLY A 146 11.35 0.25 -5.87
CA GLY A 146 11.15 -0.49 -7.13
C GLY A 146 11.80 0.16 -8.36
N GLU A 147 11.80 -0.60 -9.47
CA GLU A 147 12.40 -0.18 -10.74
C GLU A 147 11.77 1.12 -11.25
N GLY A 148 12.59 2.15 -11.39
CA GLY A 148 12.24 3.46 -11.92
C GLY A 148 13.51 4.23 -12.26
N GLU A 149 13.41 5.17 -13.20
CA GLU A 149 14.53 5.96 -13.72
C GLU A 149 15.41 6.53 -12.60
N ALA A 150 16.70 6.67 -12.89
CA ALA A 150 17.64 7.38 -12.03
C ALA A 150 17.10 8.79 -11.80
N GLY A 151 16.46 9.00 -10.65
CA GLY A 151 15.83 10.27 -10.31
C GLY A 151 16.86 11.41 -10.30
N THR A 152 16.36 12.64 -10.34
CA THR A 152 17.17 13.84 -10.12
C THR A 152 17.85 13.80 -8.74
N GLY A 153 18.85 14.66 -8.49
CA GLY A 153 19.57 14.70 -7.21
C GLY A 153 18.65 14.72 -5.98
N GLY A 154 17.60 15.55 -6.01
CA GLY A 154 16.61 15.61 -4.93
C GLY A 154 15.77 14.33 -4.78
N MET A 155 15.42 13.65 -5.87
CA MET A 155 14.70 12.38 -5.82
C MET A 155 15.55 11.24 -5.24
N LYS A 156 16.87 11.26 -5.52
CA LYS A 156 17.81 10.32 -4.93
C LYS A 156 17.91 10.55 -3.42
N GLU A 157 18.09 11.79 -2.99
CA GLU A 157 18.16 12.16 -1.57
C GLU A 157 16.89 11.74 -0.82
N TYR A 158 15.71 11.96 -1.40
CA TYR A 158 14.46 11.50 -0.82
C TYR A 158 14.41 9.98 -0.61
N ARG A 159 14.82 9.19 -1.62
CA ARG A 159 14.85 7.73 -1.51
C ARG A 159 15.82 7.27 -0.44
N GLU A 160 17.00 7.89 -0.34
CA GLU A 160 18.00 7.55 0.67
C GLU A 160 17.48 7.87 2.08
N THR A 161 16.88 9.05 2.27
CA THR A 161 16.27 9.47 3.53
C THR A 161 15.11 8.57 3.95
N LEU A 162 14.13 8.32 3.06
CA LEU A 162 13.01 7.43 3.35
C LEU A 162 13.48 5.98 3.57
N GLY A 163 14.50 5.53 2.84
CA GLY A 163 15.14 4.24 3.02
C GLY A 163 15.76 4.08 4.39
N GLU A 164 16.49 5.09 4.87
CA GLU A 164 17.07 5.07 6.22
C GLU A 164 15.99 5.03 7.30
N ILE A 165 14.95 5.88 7.19
CA ILE A 165 13.81 5.88 8.09
C ILE A 165 13.13 4.50 8.11
N ASN A 166 12.79 3.94 6.94
CA ASN A 166 12.14 2.63 6.84
C ASN A 166 12.98 1.51 7.46
N ARG A 167 14.31 1.50 7.25
CA ARG A 167 15.20 0.50 7.87
C ARG A 167 15.21 0.60 9.39
N ARG A 168 15.25 1.81 9.95
CA ARG A 168 15.22 2.01 11.40
C ARG A 168 13.86 1.66 12.00
N LEU A 169 12.77 2.05 11.34
CA LEU A 169 11.40 1.66 11.73
C LEU A 169 11.20 0.15 11.70
N ALA A 170 11.68 -0.54 10.65
CA ALA A 170 11.59 -1.99 10.55
C ALA A 170 12.37 -2.72 11.67
N LYS A 171 13.48 -2.14 12.15
CA LYS A 171 14.21 -2.66 13.31
C LYS A 171 13.38 -2.50 14.59
N MET A 172 12.80 -1.33 14.81
CA MET A 172 11.95 -1.02 15.98
C MET A 172 10.63 -1.80 15.99
N ALA A 173 10.05 -2.07 14.82
CA ALA A 173 8.74 -2.69 14.71
C ALA A 173 8.74 -4.15 15.21
N GLY A 174 7.75 -4.50 16.03
CA GLY A 174 7.50 -5.89 16.41
C GLY A 174 7.01 -6.71 15.22
N GLN A 175 6.32 -6.06 14.28
CA GLN A 175 5.86 -6.66 13.04
C GLN A 175 6.07 -5.75 11.82
N VAL A 176 6.53 -6.32 10.71
CA VAL A 176 6.59 -5.67 9.39
C VAL A 176 5.76 -6.48 8.40
N THR A 177 4.84 -5.82 7.70
CA THR A 177 3.97 -6.45 6.70
C THR A 177 4.05 -5.66 5.39
N GLU A 178 4.35 -6.36 4.31
CA GLU A 178 4.23 -5.82 2.96
C GLU A 178 2.86 -6.20 2.40
N VAL A 179 2.10 -5.23 1.91
CA VAL A 179 0.80 -5.49 1.30
C VAL A 179 0.95 -5.42 -0.22
N VAL A 180 0.78 -6.57 -0.86
CA VAL A 180 0.90 -6.75 -2.32
C VAL A 180 -0.46 -7.13 -2.86
N CYS A 181 -1.03 -6.27 -3.72
CA CYS A 181 -2.37 -6.48 -4.30
C CYS A 181 -3.43 -6.81 -3.23
N GLY A 182 -3.42 -6.11 -2.10
CA GLY A 182 -4.33 -6.31 -0.99
C GLY A 182 -4.02 -7.51 -0.09
N ILE A 183 -3.02 -8.32 -0.43
CA ILE A 183 -2.65 -9.49 0.36
C ILE A 183 -1.48 -9.12 1.28
N PRO A 184 -1.66 -9.23 2.61
CA PRO A 184 -0.59 -9.00 3.56
C PRO A 184 0.42 -10.16 3.54
N ALA A 185 1.67 -9.86 3.22
CA ALA A 185 2.81 -10.74 3.35
C ALA A 185 3.63 -10.32 4.58
N ALA A 186 3.70 -11.19 5.59
CA ALA A 186 4.55 -10.94 6.75
C ALA A 186 6.04 -10.94 6.32
N VAL A 187 6.71 -9.80 6.52
CA VAL A 187 8.15 -9.64 6.30
C VAL A 187 8.90 -9.92 7.60
N LYS A 188 8.31 -9.54 8.73
CA LYS A 188 8.80 -9.78 10.09
C LYS A 188 7.58 -9.99 11.00
N SER A 189 7.23 -11.22 11.31
CA SER A 189 6.43 -11.69 12.47
C SER A 189 5.95 -13.12 12.20
N SER A 190 5.55 -13.84 13.25
CA SER A 190 4.98 -15.18 13.17
C SER A 190 3.54 -15.15 12.65
N THR A 191 3.24 -16.09 11.76
CA THR A 191 1.93 -16.48 11.20
C THR A 191 1.28 -15.53 10.18
N ALA A 192 1.10 -16.07 8.97
CA ALA A 192 0.24 -15.54 7.91
C ALA A 192 -1.11 -16.28 7.94
N GLU A 193 -2.21 -15.54 7.88
CA GLU A 193 -3.56 -16.10 7.72
C GLU A 193 -3.85 -16.36 6.23
N LYS A 194 -4.44 -17.51 5.94
CA LYS A 194 -4.87 -17.94 4.60
C LYS A 194 -6.38 -17.83 4.49
N GLU A 195 -6.86 -17.26 3.39
CA GLU A 195 -8.24 -17.41 2.94
C GLU A 195 -8.28 -18.31 1.69
N GLU A 196 -9.19 -19.28 1.68
CA GLU A 196 -9.46 -20.20 0.58
C GLU A 196 -10.66 -19.73 -0.27
N GLY A 197 -10.53 -19.86 -1.59
CA GLY A 197 -11.65 -19.85 -2.54
C GLY A 197 -11.40 -19.11 -3.85
N ALA A 198 -11.73 -19.80 -4.96
CA ALA A 198 -11.98 -19.37 -6.36
C ALA A 198 -10.93 -19.71 -7.46
N HIS A 199 -11.38 -19.88 -8.70
CA HIS A 199 -10.58 -20.47 -9.79
C HIS A 199 -9.62 -19.52 -10.53
N MET A 200 -9.68 -18.20 -10.30
CA MET A 200 -8.82 -17.22 -10.98
C MET A 200 -7.39 -17.22 -10.40
N LYS A 201 -6.37 -17.05 -11.26
CA LYS A 201 -4.95 -16.97 -10.86
C LYS A 201 -4.33 -15.62 -11.25
N VAL A 202 -3.73 -14.93 -10.28
CA VAL A 202 -3.03 -13.65 -10.51
C VAL A 202 -1.55 -13.82 -10.21
N ILE A 203 -0.69 -13.42 -11.15
CA ILE A 203 0.76 -13.45 -11.00
C ILE A 203 1.30 -12.02 -11.07
N THR A 204 1.91 -11.54 -9.99
CA THR A 204 2.44 -10.19 -9.86
C THR A 204 3.96 -10.18 -9.62
N GLY A 205 4.61 -9.02 -9.77
CA GLY A 205 6.04 -8.83 -9.59
C GLY A 205 6.61 -7.76 -10.53
N GLY A 206 7.87 -7.37 -10.32
CA GLY A 206 8.55 -6.36 -11.14
C GLY A 206 8.62 -6.68 -12.64
N ALA A 207 8.97 -5.69 -13.46
CA ALA A 207 9.16 -5.91 -14.89
C ALA A 207 10.25 -6.98 -15.14
N CYS A 208 10.10 -7.75 -16.22
CA CYS A 208 11.09 -8.74 -16.66
C CYS A 208 11.45 -9.85 -15.65
N GLN A 209 10.69 -10.05 -14.56
CA GLN A 209 10.96 -11.05 -13.53
C GLN A 209 10.61 -12.51 -13.91
N GLY A 210 10.27 -12.79 -15.17
CA GLY A 210 9.93 -14.16 -15.63
C GLY A 210 8.51 -14.64 -15.33
N LYS A 211 7.55 -13.73 -15.08
CA LYS A 211 6.15 -14.06 -14.74
C LYS A 211 5.45 -14.99 -15.74
N THR A 212 5.58 -14.72 -17.04
CA THR A 212 4.96 -15.54 -18.09
C THR A 212 5.50 -16.97 -18.06
N ALA A 213 6.83 -17.13 -18.08
CA ALA A 213 7.46 -18.45 -18.02
C ALA A 213 7.10 -19.22 -16.74
N TYR A 214 7.03 -18.53 -15.59
CA TYR A 214 6.54 -19.11 -14.35
C TYR A 214 5.09 -19.63 -14.50
N ALA A 215 4.19 -18.80 -15.05
CA ALA A 215 2.78 -19.17 -15.21
C ALA A 215 2.58 -20.32 -16.22
N GLU A 216 3.35 -20.38 -17.30
CA GLU A 216 3.32 -21.50 -18.25
C GLU A 216 3.73 -22.82 -17.59
N ARG A 217 4.81 -22.79 -16.80
CA ARG A 217 5.30 -23.96 -16.06
C ARG A 217 4.32 -24.45 -15.00
N VAL A 218 3.73 -23.53 -14.23
CA VAL A 218 2.90 -23.88 -13.06
C VAL A 218 1.44 -24.13 -13.43
N PHE A 219 0.90 -23.41 -14.42
CA PHE A 219 -0.52 -23.47 -14.77
C PHE A 219 -0.79 -24.03 -16.18
N GLY A 220 0.24 -24.43 -16.93
CA GLY A 220 0.08 -25.09 -18.24
C GLY A 220 -0.50 -24.19 -19.33
N VAL A 221 -0.43 -22.86 -19.17
CA VAL A 221 -0.94 -21.89 -20.14
C VAL A 221 -0.10 -21.96 -21.42
N LYS A 222 -0.75 -22.00 -22.59
CA LYS A 222 -0.06 -22.05 -23.90
C LYS A 222 -0.44 -20.91 -24.85
N ARG A 223 -1.54 -20.21 -24.58
CA ARG A 223 -2.06 -19.14 -25.43
C ARG A 223 -2.25 -17.88 -24.60
N TRP A 224 -1.54 -16.82 -24.99
CA TRP A 224 -1.52 -15.55 -24.29
C TRP A 224 -2.07 -14.43 -25.17
N MET A 225 -2.87 -13.56 -24.56
CA MET A 225 -3.12 -12.22 -25.06
C MET A 225 -2.10 -11.26 -24.46
N ASP A 226 -1.71 -10.23 -25.21
CA ASP A 226 -0.84 -9.15 -24.72
C ASP A 226 -1.70 -7.90 -24.46
N GLY A 227 -1.74 -7.44 -23.21
CA GLY A 227 -2.50 -6.25 -22.81
C GLY A 227 -2.07 -4.97 -23.54
N GLY A 228 -0.87 -4.95 -24.11
CA GLY A 228 -0.39 -3.87 -24.97
C GLY A 228 -1.07 -3.84 -26.34
N SER A 229 -1.60 -4.95 -26.86
CA SER A 229 -2.14 -5.04 -28.23
C SER A 229 -3.52 -5.68 -28.37
N CYS A 230 -4.05 -6.39 -27.37
CA CYS A 230 -5.36 -7.04 -27.44
C CYS A 230 -6.52 -6.03 -27.54
N GLY A 231 -7.69 -6.51 -27.96
CA GLY A 231 -8.95 -5.80 -27.81
C GLY A 231 -9.38 -5.74 -26.35
N PHE A 232 -10.19 -4.73 -26.00
CA PHE A 232 -10.61 -4.54 -24.60
C PHE A 232 -11.54 -5.67 -24.10
N ASP A 233 -12.37 -6.23 -24.98
CA ASP A 233 -13.28 -7.33 -24.62
C ASP A 233 -12.62 -8.72 -24.60
N ASP A 234 -11.41 -8.85 -25.16
CA ASP A 234 -10.69 -10.13 -25.20
C ASP A 234 -10.40 -10.66 -23.79
N ILE A 235 -10.30 -9.77 -22.80
CA ILE A 235 -10.07 -10.12 -21.40
C ILE A 235 -11.20 -11.00 -20.82
N TYR A 236 -12.40 -10.92 -21.38
CA TYR A 236 -13.57 -11.67 -20.90
C TYR A 236 -13.69 -13.07 -21.50
N THR A 237 -12.86 -13.45 -22.47
CA THR A 237 -12.92 -14.77 -23.11
C THR A 237 -11.56 -15.46 -23.22
N CYS A 238 -10.45 -14.72 -23.14
CA CYS A 238 -9.12 -15.31 -23.26
C CYS A 238 -8.74 -16.19 -22.07
N LYS A 239 -7.92 -17.21 -22.32
CA LYS A 239 -7.41 -18.11 -21.26
C LYS A 239 -6.35 -17.46 -20.38
N ALA A 240 -5.55 -16.56 -20.94
CA ALA A 240 -4.55 -15.84 -20.20
C ALA A 240 -4.18 -14.50 -20.86
N VAL A 241 -3.83 -13.53 -20.02
CA VAL A 241 -3.33 -12.21 -20.44
C VAL A 241 -2.00 -11.92 -19.76
N ARG A 242 -1.06 -11.35 -20.53
CA ARG A 242 0.17 -10.77 -20.02
C ARG A 242 0.20 -9.27 -20.20
N HIS A 243 1.02 -8.61 -19.40
CA HIS A 243 1.12 -7.14 -19.38
C HIS A 243 -0.23 -6.48 -19.12
N PHE A 244 -0.98 -7.01 -18.15
CA PHE A 244 -2.32 -6.51 -17.81
C PHE A 244 -2.31 -5.01 -17.45
N GLU A 245 -1.21 -4.50 -16.87
CA GLU A 245 -1.03 -3.08 -16.60
C GLU A 245 -1.11 -2.21 -17.87
N ARG A 246 -0.70 -2.75 -19.02
CA ARG A 246 -0.78 -2.05 -20.32
C ARG A 246 -2.21 -1.99 -20.85
N LEU A 247 -3.01 -3.02 -20.58
CA LEU A 247 -4.44 -3.02 -20.90
C LEU A 247 -5.14 -1.92 -20.11
N VAL A 248 -4.92 -1.87 -18.79
CA VAL A 248 -5.49 -0.82 -17.91
C VAL A 248 -5.09 0.58 -18.40
N ARG A 249 -3.81 0.78 -18.71
CA ARG A 249 -3.32 2.05 -19.29
C ARG A 249 -4.07 2.44 -20.55
N ARG A 250 -4.16 1.53 -21.54
CA ARG A 250 -4.85 1.79 -22.81
C ARG A 250 -6.34 2.07 -22.64
N MET A 251 -7.01 1.38 -21.71
CA MET A 251 -8.42 1.65 -21.41
C MET A 251 -8.58 3.06 -20.83
N MET A 252 -7.70 3.48 -19.92
CA MET A 252 -7.72 4.83 -19.36
C MET A 252 -7.40 5.90 -20.41
N GLU A 253 -6.43 5.67 -21.31
CA GLU A 253 -6.11 6.57 -22.43
C GLU A 253 -7.31 6.75 -23.38
N ALA A 254 -8.07 5.68 -23.59
CA ALA A 254 -9.27 5.68 -24.42
C ALA A 254 -10.53 6.21 -23.70
N GLY A 255 -10.43 6.63 -22.43
CA GLY A 255 -11.57 7.10 -21.64
C GLY A 255 -12.55 5.98 -21.24
N VAL A 256 -12.17 4.71 -21.35
CA VAL A 256 -12.98 3.57 -20.94
C VAL A 256 -12.92 3.41 -19.42
N SER A 257 -14.08 3.31 -18.77
CA SER A 257 -14.13 3.10 -17.32
C SER A 257 -13.54 1.74 -16.93
N THR A 258 -12.68 1.75 -15.93
CA THR A 258 -12.02 0.54 -15.39
C THR A 258 -12.49 0.19 -13.97
N GLU A 259 -13.47 0.92 -13.43
CA GLU A 259 -13.92 0.80 -12.04
C GLU A 259 -14.56 -0.55 -11.72
N ALA A 260 -15.24 -1.15 -12.70
CA ALA A 260 -15.88 -2.46 -12.58
C ALA A 260 -15.05 -3.61 -13.15
N LEU A 261 -13.88 -3.33 -13.76
CA LEU A 261 -13.12 -4.28 -14.57
C LEU A 261 -12.82 -5.59 -13.82
N ALA A 262 -12.31 -5.52 -12.58
CA ALA A 262 -12.00 -6.73 -11.81
C ALA A 262 -13.25 -7.57 -11.51
N ARG A 263 -14.39 -6.92 -11.19
CA ARG A 263 -15.65 -7.61 -10.93
C ARG A 263 -16.19 -8.27 -12.21
N GLU A 264 -16.11 -7.57 -13.34
CA GLU A 264 -16.56 -8.09 -14.63
C GLU A 264 -15.71 -9.29 -15.08
N ILE A 265 -14.39 -9.23 -14.91
CA ILE A 265 -13.50 -10.37 -15.18
C ILE A 265 -13.86 -11.55 -14.26
N ALA A 266 -14.07 -11.32 -12.96
CA ALA A 266 -14.41 -12.37 -12.01
C ALA A 266 -15.74 -13.09 -12.35
N VAL A 267 -16.72 -12.37 -12.90
CA VAL A 267 -18.01 -12.94 -13.30
C VAL A 267 -17.94 -13.61 -14.68
N ARG A 268 -17.31 -12.96 -15.66
CA ARG A 268 -17.37 -13.37 -17.07
C ARG A 268 -16.25 -14.34 -17.46
N ASN A 269 -15.12 -14.30 -16.75
CA ASN A 269 -13.94 -15.12 -17.04
C ASN A 269 -13.23 -15.58 -15.75
N PRO A 270 -13.90 -16.39 -14.90
CA PRO A 270 -13.39 -16.78 -13.58
C PRO A 270 -12.15 -17.68 -13.62
N ASP A 271 -11.81 -18.26 -14.77
CA ASP A 271 -10.68 -19.20 -14.92
C ASP A 271 -9.41 -18.56 -15.50
N ILE A 272 -9.44 -17.26 -15.79
CA ILE A 272 -8.33 -16.55 -16.43
C ILE A 272 -7.04 -16.59 -15.60
N VAL A 273 -5.90 -16.67 -16.31
CA VAL A 273 -4.58 -16.41 -15.75
C VAL A 273 -4.10 -15.02 -16.14
N ILE A 274 -3.82 -14.17 -15.15
CA ILE A 274 -3.41 -12.77 -15.37
C ILE A 274 -1.97 -12.60 -14.90
N THR A 275 -1.09 -12.10 -15.77
CA THR A 275 0.23 -11.59 -15.34
C THR A 275 0.27 -10.07 -15.42
N VAL A 276 0.74 -9.44 -14.34
CA VAL A 276 0.76 -7.98 -14.19
C VAL A 276 2.08 -7.51 -13.59
N ASN A 277 2.59 -6.37 -14.07
CA ASN A 277 3.71 -5.70 -13.43
C ASN A 277 3.25 -4.94 -12.18
N GLU A 278 4.03 -5.02 -11.11
CA GLU A 278 3.81 -4.22 -9.89
C GLU A 278 4.27 -2.76 -10.10
N ILE A 279 3.52 -2.00 -10.91
CA ILE A 279 3.85 -0.62 -11.28
C ILE A 279 3.60 0.41 -10.16
N GLY A 280 3.05 -0.04 -9.03
CA GLY A 280 2.80 0.80 -7.86
C GLY A 280 4.04 1.10 -7.03
N CYS A 281 5.12 0.34 -7.21
CA CYS A 281 6.38 0.56 -6.51
C CYS A 281 7.27 1.58 -7.24
N GLY A 282 8.16 2.24 -6.50
CA GLY A 282 9.09 3.24 -7.05
C GLY A 282 8.65 4.68 -6.80
N LEU A 283 9.45 5.63 -7.32
CA LEU A 283 9.15 7.06 -7.21
C LEU A 283 7.84 7.43 -7.93
N VAL A 284 7.11 8.38 -7.34
CA VAL A 284 5.86 8.90 -7.88
C VAL A 284 6.16 9.75 -9.13
N PRO A 285 5.55 9.46 -10.29
CA PRO A 285 5.75 10.24 -11.51
C PRO A 285 5.28 11.70 -11.39
N VAL A 286 5.93 12.58 -12.17
CA VAL A 286 5.52 13.99 -12.32
C VAL A 286 4.23 14.10 -13.15
N ASP A 287 4.03 13.20 -14.10
CA ASP A 287 2.83 13.18 -14.94
C ASP A 287 1.61 12.65 -14.15
N GLU A 288 0.50 13.38 -14.23
CA GLU A 288 -0.75 13.07 -13.52
C GLU A 288 -1.39 11.77 -14.03
N PHE A 289 -1.34 11.55 -15.35
CA PHE A 289 -1.92 10.35 -15.94
C PHE A 289 -1.15 9.10 -15.53
N GLU A 290 0.18 9.14 -15.49
CA GLU A 290 1.01 8.06 -14.99
C GLU A 290 0.72 7.73 -13.51
N ARG A 291 0.56 8.75 -12.66
CA ARG A 291 0.14 8.56 -11.26
C ARG A 291 -1.21 7.87 -11.17
N ALA A 292 -2.21 8.37 -11.92
CA ALA A 292 -3.56 7.81 -11.94
C ALA A 292 -3.56 6.36 -12.43
N CYS A 293 -2.81 6.05 -13.49
CA CYS A 293 -2.70 4.72 -14.06
C CYS A 293 -2.06 3.72 -13.08
N ARG A 294 -0.98 4.11 -12.40
CA ARG A 294 -0.34 3.29 -11.36
C ARG A 294 -1.31 2.97 -10.22
N GLU A 295 -1.99 3.98 -9.71
CA GLU A 295 -2.92 3.81 -8.61
C GLU A 295 -4.12 2.95 -9.00
N GLN A 296 -4.71 3.21 -10.18
CA GLN A 296 -5.86 2.47 -10.67
C GLN A 296 -5.51 1.00 -10.95
N THR A 297 -4.35 0.73 -11.55
CA THR A 297 -3.84 -0.63 -11.74
C THR A 297 -3.70 -1.35 -10.40
N GLY A 298 -3.09 -0.72 -9.39
CA GLY A 298 -2.96 -1.30 -8.05
C GLY A 298 -4.30 -1.65 -7.40
N ARG A 299 -5.32 -0.77 -7.55
CA ARG A 299 -6.68 -1.03 -7.04
C ARG A 299 -7.34 -2.21 -7.74
N ILE A 300 -7.25 -2.27 -9.08
CA ILE A 300 -7.80 -3.37 -9.87
C ILE A 300 -7.13 -4.67 -9.46
N CYS A 301 -5.80 -4.68 -9.31
CA CYS A 301 -5.06 -5.84 -8.82
C CYS A 301 -5.50 -6.27 -7.43
N THR A 302 -5.79 -5.34 -6.53
CA THR A 302 -6.34 -5.63 -5.18
C THR A 302 -7.70 -6.33 -5.27
N GLN A 303 -8.57 -5.87 -6.17
CA GLN A 303 -9.88 -6.50 -6.40
C GLN A 303 -9.76 -7.88 -7.06
N LEU A 304 -8.87 -8.01 -8.06
CA LEU A 304 -8.57 -9.28 -8.72
C LEU A 304 -8.00 -10.30 -7.74
N ALA A 305 -7.04 -9.90 -6.88
CA ALA A 305 -6.45 -10.78 -5.87
C ALA A 305 -7.47 -11.27 -4.84
N ARG A 306 -8.44 -10.42 -4.47
CA ARG A 306 -9.57 -10.83 -3.61
C ARG A 306 -10.42 -11.91 -4.29
N ALA A 307 -10.74 -11.74 -5.58
CA ALA A 307 -11.54 -12.68 -6.36
C ALA A 307 -10.77 -13.92 -6.84
N ALA A 308 -9.44 -13.85 -6.90
CA ALA A 308 -8.57 -14.94 -7.27
C ALA A 308 -8.46 -15.94 -6.12
N GLY A 309 -8.56 -17.24 -6.40
CA GLY A 309 -8.22 -18.23 -5.39
C GLY A 309 -6.77 -18.65 -5.43
N ARG A 310 -5.94 -18.13 -6.35
CA ARG A 310 -4.49 -18.17 -6.20
C ARG A 310 -3.81 -16.88 -6.64
N VAL A 311 -2.85 -16.41 -5.83
CA VAL A 311 -2.01 -15.26 -6.17
C VAL A 311 -0.55 -15.60 -5.88
N ASP A 312 0.31 -15.46 -6.89
CA ASP A 312 1.75 -15.70 -6.80
C ASP A 312 2.54 -14.41 -7.11
N ARG A 313 3.57 -14.13 -6.33
CA ARG A 313 4.58 -13.09 -6.64
C ARG A 313 5.80 -13.75 -7.26
N VAL A 314 6.31 -13.22 -8.37
CA VAL A 314 7.52 -13.75 -9.02
C VAL A 314 8.68 -12.78 -8.84
N ILE A 315 9.78 -13.30 -8.29
CA ILE A 315 11.05 -12.60 -8.07
C ILE A 315 12.16 -13.47 -8.67
N CYS A 316 12.90 -12.94 -9.63
CA CYS A 316 13.96 -13.67 -10.34
C CYS A 316 13.53 -15.04 -10.90
N GLY A 317 12.31 -15.16 -11.42
CA GLY A 317 11.73 -16.42 -11.93
C GLY A 317 11.25 -17.41 -10.85
N ILE A 318 11.41 -17.07 -9.58
CA ILE A 318 10.95 -17.85 -8.42
C ILE A 318 9.60 -17.32 -7.99
N GLY A 319 8.59 -18.20 -7.94
CA GLY A 319 7.26 -17.85 -7.45
C GLY A 319 7.14 -18.04 -5.94
N VAL A 320 6.59 -17.05 -5.28
CA VAL A 320 6.21 -17.04 -3.87
C VAL A 320 4.68 -16.94 -3.83
N THR A 321 4.02 -17.97 -3.30
CA THR A 321 2.56 -17.97 -3.19
C THR A 321 2.11 -17.05 -2.07
N LEU A 322 1.32 -16.04 -2.42
CA LEU A 322 0.71 -15.09 -1.50
C LEU A 322 -0.67 -15.59 -1.02
N LYS A 323 -1.45 -16.22 -1.90
CA LYS A 323 -2.79 -16.79 -1.61
C LYS A 323 -3.00 -18.10 -2.37
N GLY A 324 -3.68 -19.08 -1.79
CA GLY A 324 -4.14 -20.27 -2.52
C GLY A 324 -3.10 -21.33 -2.81
N GLY A 325 -2.09 -21.46 -1.95
CA GLY A 325 -1.07 -22.51 -2.09
C GLY A 325 -1.52 -23.82 -1.46
N ASP A 326 -1.45 -24.91 -2.24
CA ASP A 326 -1.47 -26.28 -1.75
C ASP A 326 -0.32 -26.45 -0.73
N ARG A 327 -0.63 -26.92 0.48
CA ARG A 327 0.37 -27.47 1.39
C ARG A 327 0.52 -28.95 1.12
#